data_AF-A0A382M1W8-F1
#
_entry.id   AF-A0A382M1W8-F1
#
_cell.length_a   1.000
_cell.length_b   1.000
_cell.length_c   1.000
_cell.angle_alpha   90.00
_cell.angle_beta   90.00
_cell.angle_gamma   90.00
#
_symmetry.space_group_name_H-M   'P 1'
#
loop_
_entity.id
_entity.type
_entity.pdbx_description
1 polymer ?
#
loop_
_entity_poly.entity_id
_entity_poly.type
_entity_poly.pdbx_seq_one_letter_code
_entity_poly.pdbx_strand_id
1 'polypeptide(L)'
;VFKTLQIFIFAVVFFLMLAMERQVHAQTDDLVGSIKIEGNKRVEASTLLYYIKTREGEPLSRNQISKDIEQIYSLGQFKDIRVETRQGPKGLQVV
;
A
#
# COMPACT_ATOMS: atom_id res chain seq x y z
N VAL A 1 -28.67 -8.42 -48.34
CA VAL A 1 -27.89 -9.40 -47.52
C VAL A 1 -26.51 -8.87 -47.13
N PHE A 2 -25.68 -8.39 -48.07
CA PHE A 2 -24.34 -7.86 -47.74
C PHE A 2 -24.34 -6.67 -46.75
N LYS A 3 -25.26 -5.70 -46.94
CA LYS A 3 -25.36 -4.50 -46.09
C LYS A 3 -25.88 -4.80 -44.67
N THR A 4 -26.79 -5.75 -44.53
CA THR A 4 -27.30 -6.24 -43.24
C THR A 4 -26.24 -7.02 -42.46
N LEU A 5 -25.37 -7.76 -43.17
CA LEU A 5 -24.24 -8.47 -42.56
C LEU A 5 -23.19 -7.50 -42.02
N GLN A 6 -22.87 -6.43 -42.76
CA GLN A 6 -21.94 -5.40 -42.29
C GLN A 6 -22.43 -4.68 -41.03
N ILE A 7 -23.71 -4.30 -40.97
CA ILE A 7 -24.29 -3.66 -39.78
C ILE A 7 -24.20 -4.57 -38.56
N PHE A 8 -24.44 -5.87 -38.75
CA PHE A 8 -24.33 -6.86 -37.66
C PHE A 8 -22.89 -6.99 -37.14
N ILE A 9 -21.90 -7.02 -38.04
CA ILE A 9 -20.48 -7.08 -37.67
C ILE A 9 -20.08 -5.83 -36.87
N PHE A 10 -20.48 -4.63 -37.33
CA PHE A 10 -20.19 -3.39 -36.59
C PHE A 10 -20.86 -3.37 -35.20
N ALA A 11 -22.08 -3.87 -35.07
CA ALA A 11 -22.76 -3.96 -33.78
C ALA A 11 -22.06 -4.92 -32.82
N VAL A 12 -21.57 -6.07 -33.32
CA VAL A 12 -20.82 -7.04 -32.52
C VAL A 12 -19.47 -6.47 -32.07
N VAL A 13 -18.74 -5.79 -32.96
CA VAL A 13 -17.47 -5.15 -32.61
C VAL A 13 -17.67 -4.02 -31.60
N PHE A 14 -18.73 -3.22 -31.76
CA PHE A 14 -19.08 -2.18 -30.81
C PHE A 14 -19.45 -2.75 -29.43
N PHE A 15 -20.23 -3.83 -29.42
CA PHE A 15 -20.58 -4.55 -28.18
C PHE A 15 -19.34 -5.18 -27.50
N LEU A 16 -18.41 -5.71 -28.28
CA LEU A 16 -17.11 -6.21 -27.80
C LEU A 16 -16.22 -5.10 -27.23
N MET A 17 -16.20 -3.92 -27.86
CA MET A 17 -15.46 -2.77 -27.35
C MET A 17 -16.03 -2.27 -26.00
N LEU A 18 -17.35 -2.20 -25.86
CA LEU A 18 -17.99 -1.83 -24.59
C LEU A 18 -17.73 -2.84 -23.47
N ALA A 19 -17.52 -4.12 -23.79
CA ALA A 19 -17.21 -5.13 -22.80
C ALA A 19 -15.80 -4.99 -22.18
N MET A 20 -14.89 -4.24 -22.84
CA MET A 20 -13.51 -4.05 -22.39
C MET A 20 -13.29 -2.84 -21.48
N GLU A 21 -14.31 -2.04 -21.16
CA GLU A 21 -14.19 -0.84 -20.30
C GLU A 21 -13.94 -1.13 -18.80
N ARG A 22 -13.56 -2.36 -18.42
CA ARG A 22 -13.49 -2.77 -17.02
C ARG A 22 -12.08 -2.97 -16.47
N GLN A 23 -11.16 -2.02 -16.63
CA GLN A 23 -9.97 -1.97 -15.77
C GLN A 23 -9.52 -0.53 -15.50
N VAL A 24 -10.27 0.18 -14.67
CA VAL A 24 -9.69 1.24 -13.84
C VAL A 24 -9.19 0.56 -12.57
N HIS A 25 -7.90 0.20 -12.55
CA HIS A 25 -7.24 -0.15 -11.30
C HIS A 25 -7.18 1.13 -10.46
N ALA A 26 -8.12 1.27 -9.52
CA ALA A 26 -7.93 2.19 -8.42
C ALA A 26 -6.66 1.73 -7.69
N GLN A 27 -5.56 2.49 -7.82
CA GLN A 27 -4.48 2.43 -6.86
C GLN A 27 -5.12 2.91 -5.55
N THR A 28 -5.62 1.97 -4.76
CA THR A 28 -5.90 2.24 -3.36
C THR A 28 -4.55 2.65 -2.80
N ASP A 29 -4.34 3.94 -2.57
CA ASP A 29 -3.19 4.38 -1.79
C ASP A 29 -3.26 3.58 -0.50
N ASP A 30 -2.30 2.67 -0.33
CA ASP A 30 -2.25 1.75 0.78
C ASP A 30 -1.97 2.56 2.06
N LEU A 31 -3.04 3.11 2.64
CA LEU A 31 -2.97 3.95 3.83
C LEU A 31 -2.49 3.12 5.00
N VAL A 32 -1.65 3.72 5.84
CA VAL A 32 -1.23 3.12 7.10
C VAL A 32 -2.43 3.05 8.03
N GLY A 33 -2.88 1.85 8.35
CA GLY A 33 -4.00 1.61 9.27
C GLY A 33 -3.59 1.46 10.72
N SER A 34 -2.37 0.96 10.98
CA SER A 34 -1.79 0.88 12.33
C SER A 34 -0.28 0.68 12.29
N ILE A 35 0.41 1.09 13.35
CA ILE A 35 1.85 0.83 13.53
C ILE A 35 2.02 -0.01 14.80
N LYS A 36 2.70 -1.15 14.67
CA LYS A 36 3.03 -2.06 15.76
C LYS A 36 4.54 -2.20 15.86
N ILE A 37 5.05 -2.41 17.06
CA ILE A 37 6.46 -2.72 17.28
C ILE A 37 6.57 -4.05 17.99
N GLU A 38 7.45 -4.91 17.49
CA GLU A 38 7.68 -6.24 18.04
C GLU A 38 9.19 -6.49 18.26
N GLY A 39 9.52 -7.37 19.20
CA GLY A 39 10.90 -7.80 19.46
C GLY A 39 11.78 -6.80 20.23
N ASN A 40 11.26 -5.63 20.58
CA ASN A 40 11.97 -4.68 21.44
C ASN A 40 12.05 -5.21 22.88
N LYS A 41 13.25 -5.15 23.49
CA LYS A 41 13.50 -5.62 24.86
C LYS A 41 14.11 -4.56 25.78
N ARG A 42 14.98 -3.69 25.23
CA ARG A 42 15.70 -2.66 26.00
C ARG A 42 15.10 -1.27 25.89
N VAL A 43 14.35 -1.02 24.82
CA VAL A 43 13.71 0.27 24.54
C VAL A 43 12.21 0.03 24.48
N GLU A 44 11.46 0.87 25.17
CA GLU A 44 10.00 0.82 25.18
C GLU A 44 9.41 1.14 23.80
N ALA A 45 8.28 0.50 23.47
CA ALA A 45 7.63 0.70 22.18
C ALA A 45 7.16 2.16 21.99
N SER A 46 6.66 2.80 23.05
CA SER A 46 6.25 4.21 23.03
C SER A 46 7.42 5.15 22.68
N THR A 47 8.62 4.85 23.16
CA THR A 47 9.84 5.60 22.83
C THR A 47 10.17 5.47 21.35
N LEU A 48 10.07 4.27 20.79
CA LEU A 48 10.33 4.06 19.36
C LEU A 48 9.27 4.74 18.48
N LEU A 49 7.99 4.65 18.87
CA LEU A 49 6.89 5.36 18.20
C LEU A 49 7.08 6.88 18.20
N TYR A 50 7.74 7.46 19.21
CA TYR A 50 8.09 8.88 19.23
C TYR A 50 9.08 9.28 18.12
N TYR A 51 10.00 8.38 17.76
CA TYR A 51 11.00 8.64 16.72
C TYR A 51 10.50 8.32 15.30
N ILE A 52 9.50 7.46 15.16
CA ILE A 52 8.87 7.09 13.89
C ILE A 52 7.99 8.24 13.40
N LYS A 53 8.17 8.66 12.15
CA LYS A 53 7.35 9.72 11.54
C LYS A 53 6.24 9.18 10.64
N THR A 54 6.30 7.90 10.25
CA THR A 54 5.17 7.23 9.61
C THR A 54 3.94 7.33 10.51
N ARG A 55 2.76 7.68 9.97
CA ARG A 55 1.54 7.91 10.76
C ARG A 55 0.35 7.17 10.19
N GLU A 56 -0.56 6.79 11.07
CA GLU A 56 -1.86 6.24 10.69
C GLU A 56 -2.69 7.26 9.90
N GLY A 57 -3.41 6.79 8.89
CA GLY A 57 -4.22 7.60 7.99
C GLY A 57 -3.45 8.25 6.83
N GLU A 58 -2.12 8.15 6.81
CA GLU A 58 -1.29 8.67 5.71
C GLU A 58 -0.91 7.55 4.72
N PRO A 59 -0.68 7.88 3.44
CA PRO A 59 -0.15 6.92 2.47
C PRO A 59 1.20 6.36 2.91
N LEU A 60 1.39 5.04 2.76
CA LEU A 60 2.67 4.42 3.08
C LEU A 60 3.79 4.93 2.16
N SER A 61 4.78 5.61 2.74
CA SER A 61 5.95 6.10 2.02
C SER A 61 7.18 5.27 2.31
N ARG A 62 7.70 4.56 1.31
CA ARG A 62 8.95 3.79 1.44
C ARG A 62 10.14 4.67 1.85
N ASN A 63 10.19 5.91 1.36
CA ASN A 63 11.24 6.87 1.74
C ASN A 63 11.12 7.24 3.23
N GLN A 64 9.90 7.44 3.73
CA GLN A 64 9.69 7.71 5.15
C GLN A 64 10.06 6.51 6.02
N ILE A 65 9.71 5.29 5.61
CA ILE A 65 10.11 4.06 6.29
C ILE A 65 11.65 3.95 6.37
N SER A 66 12.37 4.20 5.27
CA SER A 66 13.83 4.18 5.31
C SER A 66 14.42 5.18 6.30
N LYS A 67 13.88 6.41 6.33
CA LYS A 67 14.31 7.45 7.29
C LYS A 67 14.01 7.08 8.74
N ASP A 68 12.84 6.48 8.98
CA ASP A 68 12.46 6.02 10.31
C ASP A 68 13.43 4.91 10.77
N ILE A 69 13.75 3.94 9.90
CA ILE A 69 14.75 2.89 10.17
C ILE A 69 16.13 3.49 10.49
N GLU A 70 16.62 4.42 9.67
CA GLU A 70 17.90 5.11 9.90
C GLU A 70 17.92 5.83 11.25
N GLN A 71 16.82 6.51 11.60
CA GLN A 71 16.71 7.21 12.87
C GLN A 71 16.72 6.23 14.06
N ILE A 72 16.02 5.10 13.98
CA ILE A 72 16.06 4.08 15.03
C ILE A 72 17.46 3.44 15.13
N TYR A 73 18.14 3.16 14.01
CA TYR A 73 19.51 2.67 14.02
C TYR A 73 20.49 3.65 14.68
N SER A 74 20.29 4.96 14.48
CA SER A 74 21.15 6.00 15.05
C SER A 74 21.18 6.01 16.59
N LEU A 75 20.16 5.42 17.23
CA LEU A 75 20.12 5.26 18.69
C LEU A 75 21.16 4.24 19.22
N GLY A 76 21.75 3.42 18.34
CA GLY A 76 22.76 2.43 18.70
C GLY A 76 22.25 1.26 19.55
N GLN A 77 20.93 1.10 19.66
CA GLN A 77 20.30 0.09 20.52
C GLN A 77 19.95 -1.22 19.78
N PHE A 78 19.96 -1.22 18.45
CA PHE A 78 19.47 -2.30 17.60
C PHE A 78 20.55 -2.82 16.66
N LYS A 79 20.56 -4.15 16.44
CA LYS A 79 21.47 -4.82 15.50
C LYS A 79 20.84 -5.12 14.15
N ASP A 80 19.54 -5.42 14.16
CA ASP A 80 18.73 -5.69 12.97
C ASP A 80 17.35 -5.06 13.19
N ILE A 81 16.79 -4.50 12.13
CA ILE A 81 15.46 -3.90 12.09
C ILE A 81 14.82 -4.35 10.78
N ARG A 82 13.62 -4.91 10.86
CA ARG A 82 12.81 -5.31 9.70
C ARG A 82 11.47 -4.64 9.80
N VAL A 83 10.93 -4.29 8.64
CA VAL A 83 9.60 -3.70 8.51
C VAL A 83 8.79 -4.57 7.58
N GLU A 84 7.66 -5.05 8.07
CA GLU A 84 6.68 -5.79 7.31
C GLU A 84 5.38 -5.00 7.20
N THR A 85 4.63 -5.28 6.14
CA THR A 85 3.27 -4.73 5.98
C THR A 85 2.29 -5.86 5.83
N ARG A 86 1.17 -5.77 6.55
CA ARG A 86 0.08 -6.74 6.51
C ARG A 86 -1.24 -6.03 6.28
N GLN A 87 -2.17 -6.69 5.61
CA GLN A 87 -3.51 -6.13 5.46
C GLN A 87 -4.24 -6.15 6.80
N GLY A 88 -4.73 -4.99 7.24
CA GLY A 88 -5.46 -4.79 8.48
C GLY A 88 -6.84 -4.17 8.25
N PRO A 89 -7.71 -4.17 9.27
CA PRO A 89 -9.08 -3.67 9.15
C PRO A 89 -9.17 -2.16 8.89
N LYS A 90 -8.12 -1.38 9.18
CA LYS A 90 -8.04 0.06 8.98
C LYS A 90 -7.10 0.49 7.84
N GLY A 91 -6.59 -0.46 7.05
CA GLY A 91 -5.50 -0.25 6.09
C GLY A 91 -4.28 -1.11 6.40
N LEU A 92 -3.12 -0.74 5.87
CA LEU A 92 -1.88 -1.48 6.10
C LEU A 92 -1.43 -1.39 7.56
N GLN A 93 -1.23 -2.54 8.18
CA GLN A 93 -0.52 -2.65 9.44
C GLN A 93 0.98 -2.72 9.15
N VAL A 94 1.73 -1.75 9.66
CA VAL A 94 3.20 -1.72 9.63
C VAL A 94 3.70 -2.33 10.93
N VAL A 95 4.58 -3.33 10.84
CA VAL A 95 5.17 -4.05 12.00
C VAL A 95 6.68 -4.02 11.92
#